data_AF-A0A8X7RDB9-F1
#
_entry.id   AF-A0A8X7RDB9-F1
#
_cell.length_a   1.000
_cell.length_b   1.000
_cell.length_c   1.000
_cell.angle_alpha   90.00
_cell.angle_beta   90.00
_cell.angle_gamma   90.00
#
_symmetry.space_group_name_H-M   'P 1'
#
loop_
_entity.id
_entity.type
_entity.pdbx_description
1 polymer ?
#
loop_
_entity_poly.entity_id
_entity_poly.type
_entity_poly.pdbx_seq_one_letter_code
_entity_poly.pdbx_strand_id
1 'polypeptide(L)'
;MARAAGGTNRLWSRSLLHQAAKRNNKNVRFLRRKRRVTWLMRRRSNRGDPIEDVAAERLRNLVPGGGGMETSKLMEETAHYIKCLSMHHQTDSNSDFVIKSETESYTRVRLDGDGGS
;
A
#
# COMPACT_ATOMS: atom_id res chain seq x y z
N MET A 1 33.05 53.83 21.49
CA MET A 1 32.18 52.81 22.14
C MET A 1 31.55 53.44 23.37
N ALA A 2 30.29 53.87 23.32
CA ALA A 2 29.65 54.52 24.47
C ALA A 2 29.28 53.47 25.53
N ARG A 3 29.84 53.60 26.74
CA ARG A 3 29.46 52.80 27.91
C ARG A 3 28.41 53.58 28.68
N ALA A 4 27.15 53.21 28.53
CA ALA A 4 26.06 53.78 29.30
C ALA A 4 26.27 53.45 30.79
N ALA A 5 26.40 54.53 31.58
CA ALA A 5 26.58 54.57 33.02
C ALA A 5 25.45 53.83 33.76
N GLY A 6 25.77 53.40 34.98
CA GLY A 6 24.95 52.53 35.81
C GLY A 6 23.57 53.08 36.18
N GLY A 7 22.76 52.18 36.73
CA GLY A 7 21.41 52.46 37.23
C GLY A 7 20.38 51.56 36.57
N THR A 8 19.42 51.10 37.38
CA THR A 8 18.17 50.33 37.10
C THR A 8 17.66 50.27 35.66
N ASN A 9 17.82 51.32 34.85
CA ASN A 9 17.52 51.36 33.41
C ASN A 9 18.08 50.19 32.59
N ARG A 10 19.25 49.63 32.92
CA ARG A 10 19.80 48.46 32.19
C ARG A 10 18.93 47.21 32.29
N LEU A 11 18.24 47.01 33.42
CA LEU A 11 17.35 45.87 33.62
C LEU A 11 16.04 46.05 32.83
N TRP A 12 15.55 47.28 32.71
CA TRP A 12 14.40 47.63 31.88
C TRP A 12 14.70 47.53 30.39
N SER A 13 15.87 48.01 29.95
CA SER A 13 16.30 47.83 28.55
C SER A 13 16.49 46.35 28.22
N ARG A 14 17.04 45.57 29.15
CA ARG A 14 17.18 44.11 28.99
C ARG A 14 15.84 43.40 29.00
N SER A 15 14.90 43.75 29.87
CA SER A 15 13.57 43.11 29.89
C SER A 15 12.81 43.40 28.60
N LEU A 16 12.92 44.62 28.06
CA LEU A 16 12.35 45.00 26.77
C LEU A 16 12.95 44.17 25.62
N LEU A 17 14.28 44.02 25.59
CA LEU A 17 14.99 43.17 24.62
C LEU A 17 14.61 41.70 24.78
N HIS A 18 14.50 41.19 26.01
CA HIS A 18 14.05 39.83 26.28
C HIS A 18 12.60 39.61 25.83
N GLN A 19 11.72 40.60 25.95
CA GLN A 19 10.34 40.52 25.48
C GLN A 19 10.26 40.56 23.95
N ALA A 20 11.05 41.40 23.29
CA ALA A 20 11.20 41.43 21.85
C ALA A 20 11.77 40.11 21.30
N ALA A 21 12.83 39.59 21.92
CA ALA A 21 13.42 38.31 21.59
C ALA A 21 12.47 37.14 21.88
N LYS A 22 11.68 37.18 22.95
CA LYS A 22 10.66 36.16 23.28
C LYS A 22 9.53 36.17 22.26
N ARG A 23 9.11 37.33 21.75
CA ARG A 23 8.13 37.45 20.65
C ARG A 23 8.69 36.89 19.34
N ASN A 24 9.93 37.27 18.98
CA ASN A 24 10.59 36.78 17.77
C ASN A 24 10.86 35.25 17.83
N ASN A 25 11.28 34.75 18.99
CA ASN A 25 11.53 33.32 19.23
C ASN A 25 10.27 32.46 19.09
N LYS A 26 9.06 32.98 19.34
CA LYS A 26 7.83 32.22 19.07
C LYS A 26 7.68 31.93 17.59
N ASN A 27 7.91 32.94 16.74
CA ASN A 27 7.84 32.79 15.28
C ASN A 27 8.94 31.86 14.76
N VAL A 28 10.17 32.01 15.25
CA VAL A 28 11.30 31.14 14.87
C VAL A 28 11.08 29.70 15.34
N ARG A 29 10.63 29.48 16.58
CA ARG A 29 10.32 28.14 17.11
C ARG A 29 9.16 27.48 16.37
N PHE A 30 8.12 28.24 16.03
CA PHE A 30 6.99 27.76 15.25
C PHE A 30 7.43 27.33 13.85
N LEU A 31 8.21 28.17 13.15
CA LEU A 31 8.76 27.85 11.83
C LEU A 31 9.68 26.62 11.87
N ARG A 32 10.55 26.51 12.89
CA ARG A 32 11.43 25.33 13.09
C ARG A 32 10.63 24.06 13.41
N ARG A 33 9.54 24.17 14.16
CA ARG A 33 8.64 23.04 14.44
C ARG A 33 7.91 22.61 13.16
N LYS A 34 7.35 23.55 12.40
CA LYS A 34 6.70 23.29 11.10
C LYS A 34 7.67 22.61 10.14
N ARG A 35 8.88 23.15 9.99
CA ARG A 35 9.93 22.59 9.11
C ARG A 35 10.34 21.18 9.53
N ARG A 36 10.41 20.88 10.83
CA ARG A 36 10.65 19.51 11.32
C ARG A 36 9.52 18.55 10.96
N VAL A 37 8.27 18.95 11.20
CA VAL A 37 7.10 18.11 10.87
C VAL A 37 7.02 17.84 9.38
N THR A 38 7.19 18.86 8.53
CA THR A 38 7.19 18.68 7.07
C THR A 38 8.33 17.78 6.60
N TRP A 39 9.50 17.85 7.24
CA TRP A 39 10.63 17.01 6.89
C TRP A 39 10.42 15.54 7.32
N LEU A 40 9.85 15.32 8.52
CA LEU A 40 9.45 13.98 8.98
C LEU A 40 8.38 13.36 8.08
N MET A 41 7.38 14.14 7.68
CA MET A 41 6.32 13.70 6.76
C MET A 41 6.90 13.31 5.39
N ARG A 42 7.77 14.14 4.81
CA ARG A 42 8.45 13.82 3.55
C ARG A 42 9.32 12.57 3.66
N ARG A 43 10.02 12.40 4.79
CA ARG A 43 10.87 11.23 5.01
C ARG A 43 10.08 9.94 5.20
N ARG A 44 8.88 10.02 5.79
CA ARG A 44 7.94 8.89 5.89
C ARG A 44 7.35 8.56 4.52
N SER A 45 6.89 9.55 3.76
CA SER A 45 6.34 9.33 2.41
C SER A 45 7.35 8.74 1.43
N ASN A 46 8.64 9.09 1.56
CA ASN A 46 9.70 8.55 0.69
C ASN A 46 10.24 7.20 1.16
N ARG A 47 9.90 6.76 2.38
CA ARG A 47 10.15 5.40 2.83
C ARG A 47 8.86 4.65 2.54
N GLY A 48 8.71 4.13 1.32
CA GLY A 48 7.64 3.20 0.99
C GLY A 48 7.50 2.19 2.14
N ASP A 49 6.25 1.85 2.49
CA ASP A 49 6.02 0.94 3.60
C ASP A 49 6.65 -0.42 3.25
N PRO A 50 7.58 -0.95 4.06
CA PRO A 50 8.28 -2.21 3.73
C PRO A 50 7.32 -3.40 3.51
N ILE A 51 6.09 -3.28 4.00
CA ILE A 51 5.02 -4.28 3.86
C ILE A 51 4.50 -4.30 2.42
N GLU A 52 4.36 -3.16 1.76
CA GLU A 52 3.87 -3.08 0.37
C GLU A 52 4.89 -3.67 -0.60
N ASP A 53 6.18 -3.41 -0.38
CA ASP A 53 7.25 -3.95 -1.23
C ASP A 53 7.32 -5.49 -1.17
N VAL A 54 7.22 -6.08 0.04
CA VAL A 54 7.24 -7.54 0.21
C VAL A 54 6.00 -8.19 -0.40
N ALA A 55 4.83 -7.56 -0.28
CA ALA A 55 3.61 -8.06 -0.90
C ALA A 55 3.70 -8.01 -2.44
N ALA A 56 4.22 -6.92 -2.98
CA ALA A 56 4.45 -6.78 -4.42
C ALA A 56 5.46 -7.84 -4.92
N GLU A 57 6.57 -8.07 -4.22
CA GLU A 57 7.53 -9.13 -4.57
C GLU A 57 6.90 -10.52 -4.61
N ARG A 58 6.02 -10.83 -3.65
CA ARG A 58 5.26 -12.11 -3.66
C ARG A 58 4.35 -12.21 -4.88
N LEU A 59 3.66 -11.12 -5.25
CA LEU A 59 2.80 -11.09 -6.43
C LEU A 59 3.60 -11.30 -7.72
N ARG A 60 4.83 -10.78 -7.81
CA ARG A 60 5.69 -10.97 -9.00
C ARG A 60 6.03 -12.44 -9.28
N ASN A 61 6.07 -13.27 -8.25
CA ASN A 61 6.33 -14.70 -8.37
C ASN A 61 5.05 -15.51 -8.67
N LEU A 62 3.87 -14.97 -8.32
CA LEU A 62 2.58 -15.64 -8.53
C LEU A 62 1.97 -15.32 -9.89
N VAL A 63 2.14 -14.09 -10.37
CA VAL A 63 1.56 -13.63 -11.64
C VAL A 63 2.46 -14.06 -12.80
N PRO A 64 1.90 -14.73 -13.83
CA PRO A 64 2.65 -15.06 -15.04
C PRO A 64 3.27 -13.80 -15.66
N GLY A 65 4.61 -13.77 -15.77
CA GLY A 65 5.34 -12.62 -16.32
C GLY A 65 5.54 -11.43 -15.36
N GLY A 66 5.24 -11.58 -14.07
CA GLY A 66 5.31 -10.50 -13.08
C GLY A 66 6.72 -10.06 -12.65
N GLY A 67 7.76 -10.87 -12.86
CA GLY A 67 9.12 -10.65 -12.32
C GLY A 67 9.76 -9.28 -12.58
N GLY A 68 9.45 -8.66 -13.73
CA GLY A 68 10.01 -7.36 -14.15
C GLY A 68 9.01 -6.21 -14.22
N MET A 69 7.76 -6.39 -13.77
CA MET A 69 6.72 -5.37 -13.93
C MET A 69 6.78 -4.28 -12.85
N GLU A 70 6.40 -3.05 -13.23
CA GLU A 70 6.08 -1.99 -12.27
C GLU A 70 4.87 -2.41 -11.41
N THR A 71 4.81 -1.94 -10.17
CA THR A 71 3.76 -2.33 -9.20
C THR A 71 2.34 -2.05 -9.70
N SER A 72 2.13 -0.94 -10.41
CA SER A 72 0.85 -0.59 -11.06
C SER A 72 0.41 -1.67 -12.07
N LYS A 73 1.28 -1.99 -13.02
CA LYS A 73 1.05 -3.00 -14.05
C LYS A 73 0.89 -4.40 -13.45
N LEU A 74 1.66 -4.70 -12.40
CA LEU A 74 1.54 -5.96 -11.67
C LEU A 74 0.15 -6.12 -11.04
N MET A 75 -0.44 -5.06 -10.48
CA MET A 75 -1.79 -5.12 -9.91
C MET A 75 -2.87 -5.33 -10.98
N GLU A 76 -2.75 -4.68 -12.13
CA GLU A 76 -3.66 -4.88 -13.27
C GLU A 76 -3.62 -6.33 -13.77
N GLU A 77 -2.42 -6.88 -13.96
CA GLU A 77 -2.23 -8.26 -14.40
C GLU A 77 -2.71 -9.25 -13.33
N THR A 78 -2.50 -8.95 -12.04
CA THR A 78 -3.03 -9.76 -10.93
C THR A 78 -4.55 -9.84 -10.99
N ALA A 79 -5.25 -8.73 -11.22
CA ALA A 79 -6.71 -8.71 -11.32
C ALA A 79 -7.20 -9.54 -12.52
N HIS A 80 -6.51 -9.42 -13.66
CA HIS A 80 -6.80 -10.21 -14.84
C HIS A 80 -6.57 -11.71 -14.57
N TYR A 81 -5.46 -12.07 -13.92
CA TYR A 81 -5.14 -13.45 -13.58
C TYR A 81 -6.17 -14.07 -12.62
N ILE A 82 -6.59 -13.35 -11.57
CA ILE A 82 -7.66 -13.80 -10.66
C ILE A 82 -8.97 -14.04 -11.41
N LYS A 83 -9.32 -13.16 -12.36
CA LYS A 83 -10.51 -13.31 -13.19
C LYS A 83 -10.43 -14.57 -14.05
N CYS A 84 -9.29 -14.83 -14.68
CA CYS A 84 -9.06 -16.03 -15.47
C CYS A 84 -9.15 -17.30 -14.61
N LEU A 85 -8.52 -17.32 -13.43
CA LEU A 85 -8.61 -18.45 -12.50
C LEU A 85 -10.05 -18.71 -12.05
N SER A 86 -10.80 -17.65 -11.71
CA SER A 86 -12.20 -17.78 -11.27
C SER A 86 -13.07 -18.39 -12.36
N MET A 87 -12.84 -18.00 -13.62
CA MET A 87 -13.57 -18.55 -14.75
C MET A 87 -13.21 -20.02 -15.00
N HIS A 88 -11.93 -20.39 -14.91
CA HIS A 88 -11.48 -21.76 -15.08
C HIS A 88 -12.09 -22.71 -14.05
N HIS A 89 -12.08 -22.33 -12.77
CA HIS A 89 -12.69 -23.15 -11.71
C HIS A 89 -14.21 -23.34 -11.90
N GLN A 90 -14.89 -22.34 -12.48
CA GLN A 90 -16.33 -22.44 -12.79
C GLN A 90 -16.61 -23.35 -13.99
N THR A 91 -15.75 -23.35 -15.01
CA THR A 91 -15.90 -24.24 -16.16
C THR A 91 -15.58 -25.70 -15.82
N ASP A 92 -14.56 -25.94 -14.99
CA ASP A 92 -14.14 -27.30 -14.63
C ASP A 92 -15.25 -28.01 -13.84
N SER A 93 -15.87 -27.29 -12.91
CA SER A 93 -17.03 -27.77 -12.13
C SER A 93 -18.23 -28.14 -13.03
N ASN A 94 -18.44 -27.40 -14.13
CA ASN A 94 -19.49 -27.70 -15.10
C ASN A 94 -19.11 -28.85 -16.03
N SER A 95 -17.84 -28.97 -16.43
CA SER A 95 -17.37 -30.04 -17.30
C SER A 95 -17.41 -31.41 -16.61
N ASP A 96 -17.04 -31.48 -15.33
CA ASP A 96 -17.13 -32.71 -14.52
C ASP A 96 -18.58 -33.17 -14.35
N PHE A 97 -19.53 -32.24 -14.25
CA PHE A 97 -20.95 -32.53 -14.18
C PHE A 97 -21.50 -33.06 -15.53
N VAL A 98 -21.13 -32.42 -16.64
CA VAL A 98 -21.54 -32.85 -17.99
C VAL A 98 -21.00 -34.25 -18.29
N ILE A 99 -19.72 -34.51 -18.02
CA ILE A 99 -19.11 -35.83 -18.25
C ILE A 99 -19.76 -36.90 -17.36
N LYS A 100 -20.09 -36.60 -16.10
CA LYS A 100 -20.87 -37.53 -15.26
C LYS A 100 -22.25 -37.85 -15.84
N SER A 101 -22.97 -36.84 -16.33
CA SER A 101 -24.30 -37.06 -16.91
C SER A 101 -24.27 -37.88 -18.21
N GLU A 102 -23.24 -37.70 -19.04
CA GLU A 102 -23.07 -38.46 -20.28
C GLU A 102 -22.66 -39.92 -20.00
N THR A 103 -21.80 -40.15 -19.00
CA THR A 103 -21.43 -41.52 -18.59
C THR A 103 -22.60 -42.29 -17.94
N GLU A 104 -23.44 -41.62 -17.14
CA GLU A 104 -24.67 -42.24 -16.61
C GLU A 104 -25.69 -42.57 -17.70
N SER A 105 -25.79 -41.72 -18.74
CA SER A 105 -26.65 -41.97 -19.90
C SER A 105 -26.13 -43.13 -20.75
N TYR A 106 -24.81 -43.23 -20.95
CA TYR A 106 -24.18 -44.31 -21.73
C TYR A 106 -24.20 -45.66 -21.01
N THR A 107 -24.07 -45.67 -19.67
CA THR A 107 -24.16 -46.91 -18.86
C THR A 107 -25.58 -47.44 -18.75
N ARG A 108 -26.60 -46.56 -18.66
CA ARG A 108 -28.02 -46.98 -18.64
C ARG A 108 -28.45 -47.66 -19.94
N VAL A 109 -27.99 -47.20 -21.11
CA VAL A 109 -28.32 -47.81 -22.41
C VAL A 109 -27.65 -49.18 -22.62
N ARG A 110 -26.56 -49.49 -21.90
CA ARG A 110 -25.80 -50.75 -22.08
C ARG A 110 -26.33 -51.92 -21.24
N LEU A 111 -27.15 -51.67 -20.23
CA LEU A 111 -27.71 -52.72 -19.35
C LEU A 111 -29.02 -53.34 -19.87
N ASP A 112 -29.62 -52.79 -20.92
CA ASP A 112 -30.85 -53.33 -21.53
C ASP A 112 -30.60 -54.25 -22.74
N GLY A 113 -29.33 -54.54 -23.07
CA GLY A 113 -28.94 -55.20 -24.33
C GLY A 113 -28.49 -56.66 -24.26
N ASP A 114 -28.40 -57.28 -23.08
CA ASP A 114 -27.82 -58.64 -22.93
C ASP A 114 -28.75 -59.58 -22.16
N GLY A 115 -30.00 -59.66 -22.62
CA GLY A 115 -31.03 -60.58 -22.14
C GLY A 115 -31.61 -61.41 -23.28
N GLY A 116 -30.75 -61.99 -24.11
CA GLY A 116 -31.13 -62.85 -25.22
C GLY A 116 -30.42 -64.20 -25.16
N SER A 117 -31.03 -65.17 -24.47
CA SER A 117 -30.87 -66.62 -24.70
C SER A 117 -32.06 -67.36 -24.11
#